data_AF-A0A6P3XZ73-F1
#
_entry.id   AF-A0A6P3XZ73-F1
#
_cell.length_a   1.000
_cell.length_b   1.000
_cell.length_c   1.000
_cell.angle_alpha   90.00
_cell.angle_beta   90.00
_cell.angle_gamma   90.00
#
_symmetry.space_group_name_H-M   'P 1'
#
loop_
_entity.id
_entity.type
_entity.pdbx_description
1 polymer ?
#
loop_
_entity_poly.entity_id
_entity_poly.type
_entity_poly.pdbx_seq_one_letter_code
_entity_poly.pdbx_strand_id
1 'polypeptide(L)'
;MEEIRFMWCDALEELLQCPVCLETTPTGTKHQCVNGHHICVACKEQVHSCPLCKSQFINTRNLAVEHITAKLEEIKLSLLHPYHALNRKRLKGKVCVATQTEGTCIPSTSYVSVSCQTETNENPAKENLPQHEPQHEQKQQLIILSPKVGKGQYPCRIGSCAVELPHGRMIGHLRYYHKNSFYEFSTKCYYIFKQNWNLEYTSEDYDYAFFIKGMGLFFLHLAVDHKGGLIGAVQMVNSNEAARQFVYALKVGGGPQGVRYSAEVKSCRKETLAEDYLYVRDGSMRRITYNNAFRCELTINRKNERRPNTVQENPSLNDVNNVRRVFDETNVVH
;
A
#
# COMPACT_ATOMS: atom_id res chain seq x y z
N MET A 1 -9.54 -0.15 -15.28
CA MET A 1 -10.42 1.01 -14.97
C MET A 1 -10.83 1.04 -13.50
N GLU A 2 -11.38 -0.05 -12.93
CA GLU A 2 -11.82 -0.09 -11.52
C GLU A 2 -10.72 0.32 -10.52
N GLU A 3 -9.49 -0.11 -10.78
CA GLU A 3 -8.32 0.25 -9.98
C GLU A 3 -8.04 1.76 -9.89
N ILE A 4 -8.27 2.49 -10.99
CA ILE A 4 -8.09 3.95 -11.05
C ILE A 4 -9.21 4.63 -10.24
N ARG A 5 -10.44 4.12 -10.32
CA ARG A 5 -11.60 4.67 -9.60
C ARG A 5 -11.44 4.55 -8.08
N PHE A 6 -10.88 3.43 -7.62
CA PHE A 6 -10.52 3.25 -6.22
C PHE A 6 -9.45 4.26 -5.76
N MET A 7 -8.39 4.46 -6.56
CA MET A 7 -7.37 5.48 -6.24
C MET A 7 -7.95 6.90 -6.18
N TRP A 8 -8.91 7.25 -7.04
CA TRP A 8 -9.60 8.54 -6.97
C TRP A 8 -10.46 8.68 -5.71
N CYS A 9 -11.06 7.60 -5.21
CA CYS A 9 -11.80 7.60 -3.95
C CYS A 9 -10.89 7.91 -2.77
N ASP A 10 -9.75 7.22 -2.69
CA ASP A 10 -8.76 7.42 -1.63
C ASP A 10 -8.19 8.85 -1.69
N ALA A 11 -7.77 9.30 -2.87
CA ALA A 11 -7.22 10.64 -3.05
C ALA A 11 -8.22 11.74 -2.68
N LEU A 12 -9.50 11.58 -3.04
CA LEU A 12 -10.54 12.55 -2.68
C LEU A 12 -10.77 12.60 -1.17
N GLU A 13 -10.80 11.46 -0.50
CA GLU A 13 -10.94 11.39 0.95
C GLU A 13 -9.75 12.02 1.68
N GLU A 14 -8.53 11.77 1.22
CA GLU A 14 -7.31 12.38 1.76
C GLU A 14 -7.28 13.90 1.60
N LEU A 15 -7.80 14.41 0.48
CA LEU A 15 -7.92 15.85 0.21
C LEU A 15 -8.93 16.54 1.13
N LEU A 16 -9.97 15.84 1.58
CA LEU A 16 -11.01 16.39 2.46
C LEU A 16 -10.69 16.22 3.95
N GLN A 17 -9.75 15.35 4.28
CA GLN A 17 -9.34 15.05 5.65
C GLN A 17 -8.73 16.25 6.38
N CYS A 18 -9.08 16.43 7.66
CA CYS A 18 -8.45 17.42 8.52
C CYS A 18 -7.00 16.99 8.84
N PRO A 19 -5.97 17.83 8.59
CA PRO A 19 -4.57 17.48 8.83
C PRO A 19 -4.19 17.34 10.31
N VAL A 20 -5.06 17.76 11.24
CA VAL A 20 -4.81 17.70 12.69
C VAL A 20 -5.32 16.38 13.27
N CYS A 21 -6.63 16.11 13.14
CA CYS A 21 -7.23 14.89 13.69
C CYS A 21 -7.26 13.71 12.73
N LEU A 22 -6.96 13.93 11.45
CA LEU A 22 -7.04 12.91 10.38
C LEU A 22 -8.46 12.36 10.19
N GLU A 23 -9.48 13.14 10.49
CA GLU A 23 -10.88 12.76 10.29
C GLU A 23 -11.51 13.53 9.11
N THR A 24 -12.38 12.83 8.38
CA THR A 24 -13.18 13.37 7.27
C THR A 24 -14.65 13.40 7.69
N THR A 25 -15.02 14.30 8.61
CA THR A 25 -16.38 14.35 9.16
C THR A 25 -17.37 15.00 8.17
N PRO A 26 -18.44 14.30 7.73
CA PRO A 26 -19.41 14.83 6.76
C PRO A 26 -20.22 16.02 7.25
N THR A 27 -20.52 16.08 8.55
CA THR A 27 -21.39 17.09 9.15
C THR A 27 -20.65 18.21 9.88
N GLY A 28 -19.31 18.16 9.91
CA GLY A 28 -18.50 19.11 10.67
C GLY A 28 -18.12 20.34 9.86
N THR A 29 -18.34 21.53 10.42
CA THR A 29 -17.87 22.81 9.85
C THR A 29 -16.36 22.78 9.57
N LYS A 30 -15.96 23.34 8.41
CA LYS A 30 -14.57 23.45 7.98
C LYS A 30 -14.15 24.92 7.95
N HIS A 31 -12.96 25.22 8.47
CA HIS A 31 -12.38 26.56 8.42
C HIS A 31 -11.17 26.55 7.50
N GLN A 32 -10.96 27.64 6.76
CA GLN A 32 -9.82 27.79 5.85
C GLN A 32 -8.86 28.89 6.28
N CYS A 33 -7.57 28.69 6.02
CA CYS A 33 -6.57 29.74 6.13
C CYS A 33 -6.54 30.64 4.89
N VAL A 34 -5.80 31.75 4.97
CA VAL A 34 -5.62 32.68 3.85
C VAL A 34 -5.01 32.03 2.59
N ASN A 35 -4.30 30.91 2.75
CA ASN A 35 -3.73 30.13 1.65
C ASN A 35 -4.64 28.96 1.20
N GLY A 36 -5.86 28.86 1.72
CA GLY A 36 -6.86 27.87 1.27
C GLY A 36 -6.80 26.50 1.94
N HIS A 37 -5.86 26.22 2.85
CA HIS A 37 -5.86 24.97 3.62
C HIS A 37 -7.02 24.92 4.61
N HIS A 38 -7.69 23.77 4.75
CA HIS A 38 -8.80 23.61 5.68
C HIS A 38 -8.48 22.75 6.91
N ILE A 39 -9.23 22.96 7.99
CA ILE A 39 -9.30 22.11 9.18
C ILE A 39 -10.75 22.02 9.69
N CYS A 40 -11.08 21.05 10.54
CA CYS A 40 -12.39 20.99 11.18
C CYS A 40 -12.51 21.97 12.37
N VAL A 41 -13.74 22.33 12.73
CA VAL A 41 -14.04 23.27 13.83
C VAL A 41 -13.41 22.85 15.16
N ALA A 42 -13.51 21.57 15.53
CA ALA A 42 -12.94 21.05 16.78
C ALA A 42 -11.41 21.25 16.85
N CYS A 43 -10.72 21.13 15.71
CA CYS A 43 -9.28 21.40 15.65
C CYS A 43 -8.99 22.91 15.57
N LYS A 44 -9.88 23.71 14.97
CA LYS A 44 -9.72 25.17 14.87
C LYS A 44 -9.75 25.85 16.23
N GLU A 45 -10.49 25.31 17.18
CA GLU A 45 -10.52 25.79 18.57
C GLU A 45 -9.19 25.54 19.30
N GLN A 46 -8.43 24.53 18.87
CA GLN A 46 -7.17 24.13 19.51
C GLN A 46 -5.94 24.81 18.88
N VAL A 47 -6.08 25.47 17.73
CA VAL A 47 -4.95 26.08 16.99
C VAL A 47 -5.23 27.51 16.53
N HIS A 48 -4.25 28.40 16.74
CA HIS A 48 -4.35 29.81 16.35
C HIS A 48 -3.94 30.08 14.90
N SER A 49 -3.08 29.24 14.32
CA SER A 49 -2.57 29.38 12.94
C SER A 49 -2.65 28.06 12.18
N CYS A 50 -2.66 28.13 10.84
CA CYS A 50 -2.69 26.95 9.98
C CYS A 50 -1.53 26.00 10.29
N PRO A 51 -1.77 24.69 10.57
CA PRO A 51 -0.70 23.76 10.87
C PRO A 51 0.24 23.53 9.68
N LEU A 52 -0.28 23.66 8.45
CA LEU A 52 0.43 23.39 7.19
C LEU A 52 1.29 24.57 6.73
N CYS A 53 0.77 25.80 6.74
CA CYS A 53 1.47 26.96 6.18
C CYS A 53 1.69 28.11 7.17
N LYS A 54 1.33 27.94 8.46
CA LYS A 54 1.45 28.93 9.54
C LYS A 54 0.67 30.24 9.37
N SER A 55 -0.05 30.41 8.25
CA SER A 55 -0.87 31.59 8.01
C SER A 55 -2.15 31.60 8.87
N GLN A 56 -2.71 32.79 9.06
CA GLN A 56 -3.93 32.97 9.86
C GLN A 56 -5.16 32.34 9.19
N PHE A 57 -6.13 31.96 10.03
CA PHE A 57 -7.45 31.52 9.57
C PHE A 57 -8.31 32.70 9.19
N ILE A 58 -9.05 32.57 8.09
CA ILE A 58 -10.06 33.54 7.70
C ILE A 58 -11.30 33.29 8.57
N ASN A 59 -12.01 34.35 8.95
CA ASN A 59 -13.28 34.24 9.69
C ASN A 59 -14.45 33.83 8.78
N THR A 60 -14.25 32.80 7.96
CA THR A 60 -15.28 32.23 7.09
C THR A 60 -15.14 30.71 7.02
N ARG A 61 -16.26 30.04 6.78
CA ARG A 61 -16.30 28.58 6.60
C ARG A 61 -15.91 28.22 5.17
N ASN A 62 -15.30 27.05 5.01
CA ASN A 62 -15.03 26.47 3.72
C ASN A 62 -16.23 25.61 3.28
N LEU A 63 -17.28 26.29 2.83
CA LEU A 63 -18.52 25.64 2.38
C LEU A 63 -18.30 24.67 1.21
N ALA A 64 -17.29 24.92 0.37
CA ALA A 64 -16.95 24.02 -0.73
C ALA A 64 -16.51 22.65 -0.19
N VAL A 65 -15.56 22.62 0.76
CA VAL A 65 -15.12 21.37 1.39
C VAL A 65 -16.27 20.71 2.14
N GLU A 66 -17.09 21.47 2.87
CA GLU A 66 -18.28 20.93 3.56
C GLU A 66 -19.23 20.22 2.59
N HIS A 67 -19.61 20.87 1.48
CA HIS A 67 -20.52 20.31 0.50
C HIS A 67 -19.96 19.07 -0.21
N ILE A 68 -18.65 19.07 -0.54
CA ILE A 68 -18.01 17.91 -1.15
C ILE A 68 -17.94 16.75 -0.15
N THR A 69 -17.63 17.03 1.11
CA THR A 69 -17.55 16.00 2.16
C THR A 69 -18.91 15.38 2.44
N ALA A 70 -19.97 16.19 2.45
CA ALA A 70 -21.35 15.69 2.58
C ALA A 70 -21.76 14.74 1.44
N LYS A 71 -21.13 14.86 0.26
CA LYS A 71 -21.37 14.02 -0.91
C LYS A 71 -20.32 12.93 -1.12
N LEU A 72 -19.34 12.81 -0.22
CA LEU A 72 -18.17 11.96 -0.43
C LEU A 72 -18.56 10.51 -0.72
N GLU A 73 -19.48 9.94 0.05
CA GLU A 73 -19.92 8.55 -0.15
C GLU A 73 -20.71 8.35 -1.46
N GLU A 74 -21.53 9.33 -1.87
CA GLU A 74 -22.20 9.29 -3.17
C GLU A 74 -21.19 9.35 -4.33
N ILE A 75 -20.16 10.20 -4.21
CA ILE A 75 -19.09 10.34 -5.20
C ILE A 75 -18.29 9.04 -5.28
N LYS A 76 -17.88 8.47 -4.14
CA LYS A 76 -17.17 7.19 -4.09
C LYS A 76 -18.00 6.07 -4.71
N LEU A 77 -19.29 6.00 -4.37
CA LEU A 77 -20.21 5.00 -4.91
C LEU A 77 -20.37 5.14 -6.44
N SER A 78 -20.51 6.38 -6.92
CA SER A 78 -20.57 6.71 -8.35
C SER A 78 -19.31 6.32 -9.11
N LEU A 79 -18.15 6.59 -8.51
CA LEU A 79 -16.84 6.22 -9.05
C LEU A 79 -16.70 4.70 -9.08
N LEU A 80 -16.87 4.00 -7.97
CA LEU A 80 -16.65 2.56 -7.88
C LEU A 80 -17.66 1.74 -8.69
N HIS A 81 -18.90 2.24 -8.83
CA HIS A 81 -19.99 1.53 -9.50
C HIS A 81 -20.63 2.41 -10.59
N PRO A 82 -20.00 2.51 -11.78
CA PRO A 82 -20.43 3.43 -12.84
C PRO A 82 -21.86 3.21 -13.31
N TYR A 83 -22.35 1.96 -13.26
CA TYR A 83 -23.70 1.59 -13.65
C TYR A 83 -24.72 1.66 -12.48
N HIS A 84 -24.33 2.17 -11.31
CA HIS A 84 -25.20 2.28 -10.13
C HIS A 84 -26.42 3.18 -10.40
N ALA A 85 -27.54 2.91 -9.71
CA ALA A 85 -28.80 3.64 -9.89
C ALA A 85 -28.68 5.16 -9.68
N LEU A 86 -27.77 5.59 -8.80
CA LEU A 86 -27.47 7.01 -8.56
C LEU A 86 -27.00 7.75 -9.82
N ASN A 87 -26.26 7.06 -10.69
CA ASN A 87 -25.78 7.60 -11.96
C ASN A 87 -26.85 7.59 -13.07
N ARG A 88 -27.95 6.85 -12.85
CA ARG A 88 -29.10 6.78 -13.77
C ARG A 88 -30.11 7.90 -13.53
N LYS A 89 -29.84 8.85 -12.62
CA LYS A 89 -30.67 10.05 -12.47
C LYS A 89 -30.66 10.81 -13.80
N ARG A 90 -31.75 10.69 -14.55
CA ARG A 90 -32.06 11.57 -15.70
C ARG A 90 -31.95 13.01 -15.22
N LEU A 91 -30.95 13.74 -15.72
CA LEU A 91 -30.96 15.20 -15.71
C LEU A 91 -32.22 15.61 -16.50
N LYS A 92 -33.33 15.88 -15.81
CA LYS A 92 -34.53 16.42 -16.44
C LYS A 92 -34.10 17.73 -17.14
N GLY A 93 -34.16 17.75 -18.47
CA GLY A 93 -33.91 18.97 -19.27
C GLY A 93 -32.46 19.23 -19.73
N LYS A 94 -31.54 18.25 -19.72
CA LYS A 94 -30.22 18.44 -20.36
C LYS A 94 -29.88 17.30 -21.31
N VAL A 95 -29.80 17.63 -22.61
CA VAL A 95 -29.27 16.76 -23.66
C VAL A 95 -27.75 16.69 -23.46
N CYS A 96 -27.23 15.49 -23.18
CA CYS A 96 -25.78 15.26 -23.20
C CYS A 96 -25.40 14.89 -24.64
N VAL A 97 -24.61 15.73 -25.30
CA VAL A 97 -23.98 15.40 -26.59
C VAL A 97 -22.71 14.63 -26.27
N ALA A 98 -22.80 13.29 -26.22
CA ALA A 98 -21.61 12.45 -26.26
C ALA A 98 -21.25 12.25 -27.73
N THR A 99 -20.11 12.81 -28.15
CA THR A 99 -19.54 12.63 -29.48
C THR A 99 -19.22 11.15 -29.70
N GLN A 100 -19.52 10.72 -30.92
CA GLN A 100 -19.44 9.36 -31.43
C GLN A 100 -18.03 8.77 -31.29
N THR A 101 -17.94 7.49 -30.99
CA THR A 101 -16.86 6.64 -31.50
C THR A 101 -17.50 5.35 -32.00
N GLU A 102 -17.65 5.27 -33.32
CA GLU A 102 -18.03 4.05 -34.02
C GLU A 102 -16.87 3.04 -33.98
N GLY A 103 -17.19 1.75 -33.86
CA GLY A 103 -16.26 0.64 -34.15
C GLY A 103 -16.13 -0.44 -33.07
N THR A 104 -17.12 -1.35 -33.02
CA THR A 104 -17.02 -2.83 -32.93
C THR A 104 -15.97 -3.44 -31.95
N CYS A 105 -16.29 -4.35 -31.01
CA CYS A 105 -17.08 -5.56 -31.15
C CYS A 105 -17.73 -6.00 -29.82
N ILE A 106 -18.98 -6.44 -29.92
CA ILE A 106 -19.68 -7.28 -28.94
C ILE A 106 -19.07 -8.70 -28.98
N PRO A 107 -19.01 -9.42 -27.85
CA PRO A 107 -19.50 -10.79 -27.86
C PRO A 107 -20.71 -10.94 -26.94
N SER A 108 -21.77 -11.44 -27.54
CA SER A 108 -23.05 -11.75 -26.95
C SER A 108 -22.91 -12.92 -25.99
N THR A 109 -23.46 -12.79 -24.78
CA THR A 109 -24.18 -13.89 -24.16
C THR A 109 -25.47 -13.34 -23.57
N SER A 110 -26.54 -13.75 -24.22
CA SER A 110 -27.95 -13.53 -23.94
C SER A 110 -28.34 -13.88 -22.51
N TYR A 111 -28.95 -12.93 -21.79
CA TYR A 111 -30.14 -13.24 -21.01
C TYR A 111 -31.20 -12.19 -21.30
N VAL A 112 -32.35 -12.71 -21.68
CA VAL A 112 -33.51 -12.04 -22.24
C VAL A 112 -34.06 -11.01 -21.26
N SER A 113 -34.19 -9.78 -21.75
CA SER A 113 -35.02 -8.73 -21.19
C SER A 113 -36.50 -9.08 -21.34
N VAL A 114 -37.28 -8.99 -20.27
CA VAL A 114 -38.72 -8.72 -20.36
C VAL A 114 -38.98 -7.46 -19.56
N SER A 115 -39.53 -6.47 -20.24
CA SER A 115 -39.86 -5.15 -19.71
C SER A 115 -41.38 -5.05 -19.52
N CYS A 116 -41.79 -4.53 -18.35
CA CYS A 116 -43.05 -3.83 -18.04
C CYS A 116 -44.36 -4.66 -18.14
N GLN A 117 -45.33 -4.57 -17.22
CA GLN A 117 -46.10 -3.39 -16.82
C GLN A 117 -46.79 -3.57 -15.43
N THR A 118 -47.50 -2.51 -15.04
CA THR A 118 -48.11 -2.08 -13.77
C THR A 118 -49.32 -2.85 -13.19
N GLU A 119 -49.38 -2.83 -11.85
CA GLU A 119 -50.51 -2.68 -10.89
C GLU A 119 -51.62 -3.76 -10.64
N THR A 120 -51.87 -3.95 -9.32
CA THR A 120 -53.08 -4.39 -8.57
C THR A 120 -53.25 -5.84 -8.02
N ASN A 121 -53.48 -5.87 -6.70
CA ASN A 121 -54.28 -6.72 -5.78
C ASN A 121 -54.17 -8.27 -5.63
N GLU A 122 -54.06 -8.66 -4.33
CA GLU A 122 -54.68 -9.77 -3.58
C GLU A 122 -54.27 -11.26 -3.78
N ASN A 123 -53.59 -11.77 -2.72
CA ASN A 123 -53.71 -13.09 -2.04
C ASN A 123 -53.35 -14.45 -2.70
N PRO A 124 -53.03 -15.49 -1.89
CA PRO A 124 -51.95 -16.44 -2.20
C PRO A 124 -52.43 -17.87 -2.48
N ALA A 125 -51.68 -18.63 -3.28
CA ALA A 125 -51.79 -20.09 -3.31
C ALA A 125 -50.45 -20.76 -3.68
N LYS A 126 -50.22 -21.87 -2.98
CA LYS A 126 -49.07 -22.79 -3.01
C LYS A 126 -48.99 -23.55 -4.33
N GLU A 127 -47.79 -23.91 -4.76
CA GLU A 127 -47.49 -25.25 -5.28
C GLU A 127 -45.98 -25.56 -5.36
N ASN A 128 -45.67 -26.85 -5.23
CA ASN A 128 -44.41 -27.45 -4.81
C ASN A 128 -43.45 -27.81 -5.97
N LEU A 129 -42.13 -27.65 -5.72
CA LEU A 129 -40.93 -28.49 -6.05
C LEU A 129 -40.72 -29.07 -7.49
N PRO A 130 -39.47 -29.34 -7.95
CA PRO A 130 -38.43 -30.04 -7.18
C PRO A 130 -36.98 -29.54 -7.27
N GLN A 131 -36.20 -30.10 -6.35
CA GLN A 131 -34.81 -29.89 -5.99
C GLN A 131 -33.83 -30.26 -7.11
N HIS A 132 -32.79 -29.44 -7.29
CA HIS A 132 -31.46 -29.93 -7.66
C HIS A 132 -30.40 -28.89 -7.24
N GLU A 133 -29.68 -29.19 -6.16
CA GLU A 133 -28.45 -28.48 -5.79
C GLU A 133 -27.31 -28.86 -6.74
N PRO A 134 -26.40 -27.92 -7.05
CA PRO A 134 -25.01 -28.26 -7.29
C PRO A 134 -24.14 -27.62 -6.19
N GLN A 135 -23.42 -28.50 -5.49
CA GLN A 135 -22.39 -28.17 -4.52
C GLN A 135 -21.32 -27.29 -5.19
N HIS A 136 -21.30 -26.00 -4.84
CA HIS A 136 -20.21 -25.11 -5.24
C HIS A 136 -19.16 -25.11 -4.12
N GLU A 137 -18.05 -25.82 -4.35
CA GLU A 137 -16.87 -25.76 -3.49
C GLU A 137 -16.44 -24.30 -3.31
N GLN A 138 -16.65 -23.78 -2.10
CA GLN A 138 -16.22 -22.45 -1.71
C GLN A 138 -14.71 -22.46 -1.48
N LYS A 139 -13.95 -22.24 -2.56
CA LYS A 139 -12.55 -21.84 -2.44
C LYS A 139 -12.51 -20.45 -1.81
N GLN A 140 -12.41 -20.38 -0.48
CA GLN A 140 -12.23 -19.12 0.27
C GLN A 140 -11.03 -18.37 -0.32
N GLN A 141 -11.34 -17.34 -1.11
CA GLN A 141 -10.36 -16.43 -1.66
C GLN A 141 -9.90 -15.55 -0.51
N LEU A 142 -8.70 -15.81 0.02
CA LEU A 142 -8.06 -14.96 1.04
C LEU A 142 -8.03 -13.52 0.52
N ILE A 143 -8.85 -12.65 1.12
CA ILE A 143 -8.86 -11.22 0.81
C ILE A 143 -7.56 -10.63 1.35
N ILE A 144 -6.59 -10.39 0.48
CA ILE A 144 -5.30 -9.80 0.85
C ILE A 144 -5.53 -8.29 1.00
N LEU A 145 -5.68 -7.84 2.24
CA LEU A 145 -5.84 -6.43 2.54
C LEU A 145 -4.48 -5.71 2.57
N SER A 146 -4.46 -4.45 2.16
CA SER A 146 -3.34 -3.55 2.40
C SER A 146 -3.03 -3.49 3.89
N PRO A 147 -1.75 -3.32 4.30
CA PRO A 147 -1.41 -3.16 5.71
C PRO A 147 -2.19 -1.98 6.30
N LYS A 148 -2.62 -2.13 7.56
CA LYS A 148 -3.27 -1.02 8.28
C LYS A 148 -2.33 0.19 8.29
N VAL A 149 -2.89 1.37 8.02
CA VAL A 149 -2.12 2.61 8.00
C VAL A 149 -1.70 2.96 9.43
N GLY A 150 -0.40 3.04 9.66
CA GLY A 150 0.17 3.40 10.95
C GLY A 150 0.03 4.89 11.24
N LYS A 151 -0.37 5.23 12.47
CA LYS A 151 -0.54 6.62 12.94
C LYS A 151 0.79 7.32 13.17
N GLY A 152 0.87 8.61 12.86
CA GLY A 152 2.02 9.50 13.13
C GLY A 152 2.73 10.00 11.87
N GLN A 153 3.86 10.70 12.06
CA GLN A 153 4.69 11.27 10.99
C GLN A 153 5.74 10.27 10.50
N TYR A 154 6.14 10.39 9.24
CA TYR A 154 7.17 9.59 8.61
C TYR A 154 8.09 10.49 7.80
N PRO A 155 9.42 10.38 7.96
CA PRO A 155 10.37 11.15 7.17
C PRO A 155 10.44 10.65 5.74
N CYS A 156 10.57 11.57 4.80
CA CYS A 156 10.99 11.27 3.44
C CYS A 156 12.45 10.79 3.47
N ARG A 157 12.75 9.73 2.71
CA ARG A 157 14.10 9.15 2.61
C ARG A 157 14.66 9.26 1.20
N ILE A 158 14.31 10.32 0.48
CA ILE A 158 14.79 10.59 -0.87
C ILE A 158 15.74 11.78 -0.85
N GLY A 159 17.03 11.52 -1.11
CA GLY A 159 18.10 12.50 -1.13
C GLY A 159 18.16 13.31 0.16
N SER A 160 18.32 14.63 0.01
CA SER A 160 18.39 15.58 1.13
C SER A 160 17.01 16.10 1.60
N CYS A 161 15.91 15.42 1.26
CA CYS A 161 14.58 15.87 1.62
C CYS A 161 14.32 15.81 3.14
N ALA A 162 14.01 16.96 3.74
CA ALA A 162 13.76 17.10 5.19
C ALA A 162 12.26 17.01 5.57
N VAL A 163 11.39 16.63 4.63
CA VAL A 163 9.94 16.63 4.85
C VAL A 163 9.51 15.41 5.67
N GLU A 164 8.73 15.65 6.72
CA GLU A 164 8.02 14.61 7.49
C GLU A 164 6.52 14.76 7.33
N LEU A 165 5.83 13.66 6.99
CA LEU A 165 4.41 13.66 6.66
C LEU A 165 3.66 12.46 7.23
N PRO A 166 2.34 12.56 7.46
CA PRO A 166 1.51 11.39 7.70
C PRO A 166 1.55 10.45 6.49
N HIS A 167 1.35 9.14 6.73
CA HIS A 167 1.39 8.10 5.69
C HIS A 167 0.64 8.50 4.40
N GLY A 168 -0.62 8.92 4.51
CA GLY A 168 -1.45 9.28 3.35
C GLY A 168 -0.92 10.46 2.53
N ARG A 169 -0.21 11.40 3.16
CA ARG A 169 0.35 12.57 2.47
C ARG A 169 1.68 12.29 1.77
N MET A 170 2.35 11.18 2.10
CA MET A 170 3.67 10.87 1.55
C MET A 170 3.64 10.60 0.05
N ILE A 171 2.62 9.88 -0.45
CA ILE A 171 2.49 9.57 -1.88
C ILE A 171 2.35 10.85 -2.71
N GLY A 172 1.50 11.79 -2.27
CA GLY A 172 1.33 13.08 -2.94
C GLY A 172 2.62 13.90 -2.98
N HIS A 173 3.35 13.93 -1.87
CA HIS A 173 4.66 14.58 -1.80
C HIS A 173 5.67 13.95 -2.79
N LEU A 174 5.78 12.62 -2.83
CA LEU A 174 6.69 11.91 -3.72
C LEU A 174 6.35 12.13 -5.21
N ARG A 175 5.05 12.10 -5.57
CA ARG A 175 4.59 12.38 -6.94
C ARG A 175 5.01 13.75 -7.44
N TYR A 176 4.99 14.76 -6.57
CA TYR A 176 5.22 16.14 -6.95
C TYR A 176 6.70 16.54 -6.88
N TYR A 177 7.37 16.22 -5.77
CA TYR A 177 8.73 16.68 -5.48
C TYR A 177 9.82 15.68 -5.87
N HIS A 178 9.47 14.39 -6.02
CA HIS A 178 10.44 13.31 -6.27
C HIS A 178 10.04 12.42 -7.46
N LYS A 179 9.48 13.03 -8.52
CA LYS A 179 8.95 12.32 -9.70
C LYS A 179 9.93 11.35 -10.35
N ASN A 180 11.24 11.65 -10.32
CA ASN A 180 12.26 10.82 -10.95
C ASN A 180 12.71 9.63 -10.09
N SER A 181 12.42 9.67 -8.78
CA SER A 181 12.81 8.63 -7.81
C SER A 181 11.61 7.84 -7.30
N PHE A 182 10.39 8.20 -7.70
CA PHE A 182 9.14 7.58 -7.25
C PHE A 182 8.49 6.75 -8.35
N TYR A 183 8.15 5.51 -8.02
CA TYR A 183 7.50 4.57 -8.92
C TYR A 183 6.27 3.93 -8.29
N GLU A 184 5.24 3.71 -9.10
CA GLU A 184 3.99 3.06 -8.69
C GLU A 184 3.80 1.76 -9.47
N PHE A 185 3.51 0.68 -8.75
CA PHE A 185 3.35 -0.65 -9.33
C PHE A 185 1.99 -1.25 -8.94
N SER A 186 1.25 -1.74 -9.92
CA SER A 186 0.15 -2.68 -9.74
C SER A 186 0.66 -4.09 -10.01
N THR A 187 0.76 -4.90 -8.95
CA THR A 187 1.16 -6.32 -9.09
C THR A 187 -0.07 -7.21 -9.18
N LYS A 188 -0.05 -8.19 -10.09
CA LYS A 188 -1.05 -9.28 -10.12
C LYS A 188 -0.88 -10.23 -8.94
N CYS A 189 0.29 -10.24 -8.30
CA CYS A 189 0.63 -11.08 -7.17
C CYS A 189 0.95 -10.20 -5.95
N TYR A 190 0.02 -10.13 -4.99
CA TYR A 190 0.15 -9.32 -3.77
C TYR A 190 1.15 -9.87 -2.74
N TYR A 191 1.78 -11.00 -3.04
CA TYR A 191 2.72 -11.68 -2.13
C TYR A 191 4.18 -11.41 -2.45
N ILE A 192 4.49 -11.11 -3.71
CA ILE A 192 5.87 -10.92 -4.14
C ILE A 192 5.97 -9.77 -5.14
N PHE A 193 6.89 -8.87 -4.85
CA PHE A 193 7.33 -7.82 -5.75
C PHE A 193 8.79 -8.08 -6.11
N LYS A 194 9.14 -7.86 -7.38
CA LYS A 194 10.52 -7.95 -7.86
C LYS A 194 10.83 -6.78 -8.78
N GLN A 195 12.01 -6.22 -8.62
CA GLN A 195 12.52 -5.19 -9.50
C GLN A 195 14.02 -5.31 -9.66
N ASN A 196 14.52 -5.02 -10.86
CA ASN A 196 15.94 -5.10 -11.20
C ASN A 196 16.44 -3.81 -11.83
N TRP A 197 17.68 -3.47 -11.49
CA TRP A 197 18.41 -2.33 -12.05
C TRP A 197 19.77 -2.76 -12.54
N ASN A 198 20.29 -2.00 -13.49
CA ASN A 198 21.71 -1.95 -13.79
C ASN A 198 22.17 -0.55 -13.38
N LEU A 199 22.85 -0.46 -12.24
CA LEU A 199 23.27 0.79 -11.62
C LEU A 199 24.74 1.05 -11.94
N GLU A 200 25.09 2.31 -12.07
CA GLU A 200 26.49 2.68 -12.17
C GLU A 200 27.17 2.57 -10.80
N TYR A 201 28.43 2.18 -10.78
CA TYR A 201 29.24 2.12 -9.58
C TYR A 201 29.89 3.50 -9.36
N THR A 202 29.14 4.39 -8.70
CA THR A 202 29.57 5.75 -8.36
C THR A 202 29.51 5.97 -6.85
N SER A 203 30.03 7.11 -6.38
CA SER A 203 29.89 7.55 -5.00
C SER A 203 28.56 8.26 -4.71
N GLU A 204 27.64 8.30 -5.68
CA GLU A 204 26.32 8.90 -5.47
C GLU A 204 25.35 7.91 -4.83
N ASP A 205 24.46 8.44 -4.00
CA ASP A 205 23.42 7.66 -3.37
C ASP A 205 22.26 7.44 -4.33
N TYR A 206 21.73 6.22 -4.33
CA TYR A 206 20.53 5.85 -5.06
C TYR A 206 19.36 5.68 -4.09
N ASP A 207 18.50 6.68 -4.08
CA ASP A 207 17.26 6.68 -3.32
C ASP A 207 16.05 6.48 -4.22
N TYR A 208 15.25 5.48 -3.88
CA TYR A 208 14.03 5.17 -4.61
C TYR A 208 12.85 5.00 -3.67
N ALA A 209 11.67 5.40 -4.13
CA ALA A 209 10.40 5.16 -3.48
C ALA A 209 9.50 4.31 -4.37
N PHE A 210 8.90 3.28 -3.80
CA PHE A 210 8.01 2.37 -4.50
C PHE A 210 6.68 2.27 -3.78
N PHE A 211 5.61 2.71 -4.44
CA PHE A 211 4.27 2.38 -4.00
C PHE A 211 3.81 1.11 -4.72
N ILE A 212 3.76 0.00 -4.00
CA ILE A 212 3.32 -1.29 -4.52
C ILE A 212 1.90 -1.51 -4.03
N LYS A 213 0.94 -1.49 -4.95
CA LYS A 213 -0.48 -1.62 -4.61
C LYS A 213 -0.74 -2.92 -3.84
N GLY A 214 -1.43 -2.79 -2.71
CA GLY A 214 -1.70 -3.90 -1.80
C GLY A 214 -0.53 -4.27 -0.89
N MET A 215 0.70 -3.78 -1.09
CA MET A 215 1.84 -4.05 -0.19
C MET A 215 2.24 -2.81 0.61
N GLY A 216 2.16 -1.62 0.02
CA GLY A 216 2.44 -0.35 0.70
C GLY A 216 3.54 0.47 0.02
N LEU A 217 3.98 1.50 0.73
CA LEU A 217 5.03 2.42 0.29
C LEU A 217 6.37 2.06 0.94
N PHE A 218 7.38 1.84 0.11
CA PHE A 218 8.73 1.44 0.51
C PHE A 218 9.76 2.44 0.02
N PHE A 219 10.80 2.65 0.81
CA PHE A 219 12.03 3.33 0.42
C PHE A 219 13.15 2.31 0.26
N LEU A 220 13.95 2.46 -0.79
CA LEU A 220 15.21 1.77 -1.00
C LEU A 220 16.31 2.82 -1.03
N HIS A 221 17.30 2.62 -0.18
CA HIS A 221 18.54 3.39 -0.16
C HIS A 221 19.69 2.45 -0.53
N LEU A 222 20.49 2.84 -1.51
CA LEU A 222 21.76 2.20 -1.86
C LEU A 222 22.84 3.28 -1.91
N ALA A 223 23.99 3.04 -1.30
CA ALA A 223 25.10 3.99 -1.32
C ALA A 223 26.44 3.25 -1.31
N VAL A 224 27.48 3.87 -1.85
CA VAL A 224 28.85 3.36 -1.79
C VAL A 224 29.59 4.11 -0.70
N ASP A 225 30.08 3.38 0.30
CA ASP A 225 30.83 3.95 1.42
C ASP A 225 32.22 4.46 0.98
N HIS A 226 32.88 5.20 1.86
CA HIS A 226 34.23 5.72 1.65
C HIS A 226 35.31 4.64 1.41
N LYS A 227 35.01 3.37 1.70
CA LYS A 227 35.90 2.23 1.46
C LYS A 227 35.61 1.52 0.13
N GLY A 228 34.59 1.97 -0.62
CA GLY A 228 34.11 1.31 -1.85
C GLY A 228 33.11 0.17 -1.60
N GLY A 229 32.65 -0.02 -0.37
CA GLY A 229 31.63 -1.02 -0.05
C GLY A 229 30.23 -0.51 -0.37
N LEU A 230 29.38 -1.36 -0.95
CA LEU A 230 27.98 -1.02 -1.19
C LEU A 230 27.15 -1.31 0.07
N ILE A 231 26.43 -0.31 0.55
CA ILE A 231 25.38 -0.43 1.57
C ILE A 231 24.00 -0.41 0.92
N GLY A 232 23.05 -1.17 1.46
CA GLY A 232 21.69 -1.19 0.95
C GLY A 232 20.62 -1.54 1.97
N ALA A 233 19.55 -0.76 2.04
CA ALA A 233 18.48 -0.95 3.00
C ALA A 233 17.10 -0.67 2.39
N VAL A 234 16.08 -1.40 2.87
CA VAL A 234 14.68 -1.18 2.50
C VAL A 234 13.87 -0.86 3.75
N GLN A 235 13.12 0.23 3.68
CA GLN A 235 12.25 0.69 4.77
C GLN A 235 10.81 0.86 4.26
N MET A 236 9.84 0.80 5.16
CA MET A 236 8.43 1.02 4.88
C MET A 236 7.96 2.31 5.54
N VAL A 237 7.14 3.08 4.81
CA VAL A 237 6.39 4.22 5.37
C VAL A 237 5.19 3.67 6.12
N ASN A 238 5.41 3.01 7.25
CA ASN A 238 4.36 2.50 8.14
C ASN A 238 4.96 2.15 9.52
N SER A 239 4.16 1.68 10.47
CA SER A 239 4.64 1.18 11.76
C SER A 239 5.47 -0.10 11.60
N ASN A 240 6.27 -0.46 12.60
CA ASN A 240 7.05 -1.70 12.54
C ASN A 240 6.15 -2.94 12.53
N GLU A 241 4.98 -2.89 13.17
CA GLU A 241 4.01 -3.98 13.17
C GLU A 241 3.51 -4.26 11.74
N ALA A 242 3.25 -3.21 10.96
CA ALA A 242 2.90 -3.34 9.55
C ALA A 242 4.09 -3.79 8.70
N ALA A 243 5.28 -3.22 8.94
CA ALA A 243 6.49 -3.53 8.18
C ALA A 243 6.95 -5.00 8.36
N ARG A 244 6.77 -5.59 9.55
CA ARG A 244 7.12 -6.99 9.86
C ARG A 244 6.35 -8.03 9.04
N GLN A 245 5.27 -7.62 8.38
CA GLN A 245 4.56 -8.46 7.40
C GLN A 245 5.40 -8.71 6.15
N PHE A 246 6.50 -7.98 5.95
CA PHE A 246 7.32 -8.07 4.75
C PHE A 246 8.77 -8.43 5.07
N VAL A 247 9.35 -9.22 4.17
CA VAL A 247 10.78 -9.55 4.12
C VAL A 247 11.28 -9.12 2.76
N TYR A 248 12.39 -8.38 2.73
CA TYR A 248 13.04 -8.02 1.48
C TYR A 248 14.31 -8.83 1.27
N ALA A 249 14.71 -8.96 0.01
CA ALA A 249 16.00 -9.49 -0.37
C ALA A 249 16.63 -8.59 -1.43
N LEU A 250 17.88 -8.21 -1.22
CA LEU A 250 18.72 -7.49 -2.18
C LEU A 250 19.78 -8.45 -2.70
N LYS A 251 19.85 -8.60 -4.02
CA LYS A 251 20.91 -9.34 -4.71
C LYS A 251 21.72 -8.40 -5.58
N VAL A 252 23.03 -8.41 -5.41
CA VAL A 252 23.98 -7.58 -6.16
C VAL A 252 24.93 -8.49 -6.94
N GLY A 253 25.04 -8.27 -8.24
CA GLY A 253 25.86 -9.07 -9.16
C GLY A 253 25.08 -10.14 -9.93
N GLY A 254 25.63 -10.54 -11.08
CA GLY A 254 25.05 -11.53 -11.99
C GLY A 254 25.35 -12.99 -11.60
N GLY A 255 24.43 -13.91 -11.90
CA GLY A 255 24.66 -15.35 -11.78
C GLY A 255 24.78 -15.86 -10.33
N PRO A 256 25.48 -16.99 -10.10
CA PRO A 256 25.69 -17.59 -8.77
C PRO A 256 26.72 -16.85 -7.91
N GLN A 257 27.52 -15.94 -8.49
CA GLN A 257 28.52 -15.16 -7.77
C GLN A 257 27.94 -13.90 -7.10
N GLY A 258 26.67 -13.58 -7.36
CA GLY A 258 26.02 -12.42 -6.76
C GLY A 258 25.82 -12.56 -5.25
N VAL A 259 26.08 -11.47 -4.52
CA VAL A 259 25.88 -11.41 -3.06
C VAL A 259 24.41 -11.15 -2.79
N ARG A 260 23.80 -11.94 -1.89
CA ARG A 260 22.39 -11.79 -1.50
C ARG A 260 22.29 -11.53 -0.01
N TYR A 261 21.48 -10.55 0.34
CA TYR A 261 21.05 -10.25 1.71
C TYR A 261 19.54 -10.33 1.79
N SER A 262 19.00 -10.79 2.92
CA SER A 262 17.56 -10.81 3.18
C SER A 262 17.28 -10.44 4.63
N ALA A 263 16.29 -9.59 4.86
CA ALA A 263 15.92 -9.10 6.18
C ALA A 263 14.45 -8.70 6.26
N GLU A 264 13.94 -8.55 7.49
CA GLU A 264 12.62 -7.98 7.71
C GLU A 264 12.61 -6.49 7.32
N VAL A 265 11.51 -6.03 6.72
CA VAL A 265 11.35 -4.61 6.44
C VAL A 265 11.07 -3.88 7.75
N LYS A 266 11.75 -2.75 7.96
CA LYS A 266 11.55 -1.87 9.12
C LYS A 266 10.81 -0.60 8.75
N SER A 267 10.22 0.06 9.73
CA SER A 267 9.67 1.41 9.59
C SER A 267 10.78 2.42 9.28
N CYS A 268 10.51 3.40 8.40
CA CYS A 268 11.42 4.51 8.13
C CYS A 268 11.53 5.54 9.28
N ARG A 269 10.77 5.38 10.37
CA ARG A 269 10.80 6.28 11.53
C ARG A 269 12.10 6.26 12.32
N LYS A 270 12.82 5.15 12.33
CA LYS A 270 14.10 5.06 13.05
C LYS A 270 15.24 5.43 12.10
N GLU A 271 16.10 6.34 12.53
CA GLU A 271 17.30 6.77 11.77
C GLU A 271 18.43 5.75 11.79
N THR A 272 18.53 4.93 12.83
CA THR A 272 19.65 4.00 12.98
C THR A 272 19.46 2.76 12.10
N LEU A 273 20.18 2.74 10.98
CA LEU A 273 20.64 1.54 10.27
C LEU A 273 21.65 0.75 11.12
N ALA A 274 21.40 0.61 12.43
CA ALA A 274 22.19 -0.25 13.29
C ALA A 274 21.93 -1.70 12.85
N GLU A 275 22.91 -2.27 12.17
CA GLU A 275 23.14 -3.69 11.89
C GLU A 275 22.25 -4.39 10.84
N ASP A 276 21.15 -3.78 10.38
CA ASP A 276 20.21 -4.42 9.43
C ASP A 276 20.25 -3.80 8.01
N TYR A 277 21.41 -3.87 7.36
CA TYR A 277 21.58 -3.48 5.96
C TYR A 277 22.45 -4.50 5.21
N LEU A 278 22.25 -4.58 3.88
CA LEU A 278 23.17 -5.27 3.00
C LEU A 278 24.50 -4.51 3.02
N TYR A 279 25.60 -5.20 3.31
CA TYR A 279 26.94 -4.68 3.10
C TYR A 279 27.75 -5.59 2.17
N VAL A 280 28.15 -5.07 1.01
CA VAL A 280 29.04 -5.74 0.08
C VAL A 280 30.39 -5.05 0.13
N ARG A 281 31.43 -5.75 0.58
CA ARG A 281 32.79 -5.20 0.64
C ARG A 281 33.29 -4.80 -0.76
N ASP A 282 34.11 -3.76 -0.80
CA ASP A 282 34.75 -3.24 -2.02
C ASP A 282 35.43 -4.32 -2.89
N GLY A 283 36.18 -5.24 -2.27
CA GLY A 283 36.77 -6.37 -3.02
C GLY A 283 35.74 -7.27 -3.72
N SER A 284 34.54 -7.42 -3.15
CA SER A 284 33.43 -8.12 -3.79
C SER A 284 32.74 -7.25 -4.84
N MET A 285 32.58 -5.96 -4.59
CA MET A 285 32.05 -5.00 -5.57
C MET A 285 32.89 -4.99 -6.85
N ARG A 286 34.22 -4.92 -6.74
CA ARG A 286 35.15 -4.99 -7.88
C ARG A 286 35.00 -6.27 -8.72
N ARG A 287 34.57 -7.38 -8.13
CA ARG A 287 34.38 -8.65 -8.84
C ARG A 287 33.05 -8.76 -9.56
N ILE A 288 32.02 -8.07 -9.10
CA ILE A 288 30.65 -8.15 -9.63
C ILE A 288 30.26 -6.96 -10.51
N THR A 289 31.03 -5.87 -10.45
CA THR A 289 30.91 -4.72 -11.34
C THR A 289 31.57 -5.00 -12.69
N TYR A 290 30.89 -4.68 -13.77
CA TYR A 290 31.37 -4.79 -15.15
C TYR A 290 31.05 -3.50 -15.90
N ASN A 291 32.02 -2.92 -16.62
CA ASN A 291 31.88 -1.62 -17.29
C ASN A 291 31.36 -0.50 -16.37
N ASN A 292 31.92 -0.41 -15.16
CA ASN A 292 31.48 0.51 -14.12
C ASN A 292 29.99 0.38 -13.73
N ALA A 293 29.34 -0.75 -14.01
CA ALA A 293 27.96 -0.98 -13.66
C ALA A 293 27.76 -2.33 -12.95
N PHE A 294 26.75 -2.41 -12.09
CA PHE A 294 26.39 -3.63 -11.39
C PHE A 294 24.88 -3.85 -11.42
N ARG A 295 24.49 -5.12 -11.49
CA ARG A 295 23.08 -5.51 -11.41
C ARG A 295 22.63 -5.57 -9.96
N CYS A 296 21.53 -4.90 -9.64
CA CYS A 296 20.84 -5.00 -8.36
C CYS A 296 19.43 -5.55 -8.56
N GLU A 297 19.02 -6.52 -7.76
CA GLU A 297 17.67 -7.08 -7.76
C GLU A 297 17.07 -6.97 -6.36
N LEU A 298 15.94 -6.28 -6.26
CA LEU A 298 15.10 -6.21 -5.08
C LEU A 298 13.96 -7.21 -5.21
N THR A 299 13.76 -8.01 -4.17
CA THR A 299 12.53 -8.79 -3.97
C THR A 299 11.90 -8.38 -2.64
N ILE A 300 10.60 -8.10 -2.61
CA ILE A 300 9.84 -7.92 -1.37
C ILE A 300 8.77 -9.01 -1.31
N ASN A 301 8.76 -9.78 -0.22
CA ASN A 301 7.81 -10.85 0.03
C ASN A 301 6.92 -10.50 1.22
N ARG A 302 5.62 -10.73 1.09
CA ARG A 302 4.70 -10.72 2.23
C ARG A 302 4.75 -12.09 2.92
N LYS A 303 4.90 -12.10 4.25
CA LYS A 303 4.79 -13.31 5.07
C LYS A 303 3.34 -13.79 5.06
N ASN A 304 3.13 -15.08 4.82
CA ASN A 304 1.81 -15.68 5.02
C ASN A 304 1.56 -15.85 6.53
N GLU A 305 0.65 -15.07 7.09
CA GLU A 305 0.11 -15.35 8.42
C GLU A 305 -0.77 -16.61 8.34
N ARG A 306 -0.18 -17.79 8.58
CA ARG A 306 -0.98 -18.90 9.11
C ARG A 306 -1.36 -18.48 10.53
N ARG A 307 -2.66 -18.39 10.82
CA ARG A 307 -3.19 -18.13 12.17
C ARG A 307 -2.52 -19.07 13.19
N PRO A 308 -2.24 -18.61 14.43
CA PRO A 308 -1.76 -19.50 15.48
C PRO A 308 -2.80 -20.59 15.77
N ASN A 309 -2.31 -21.82 15.89
CA ASN A 309 -3.09 -23.04 16.16
C ASN A 309 -3.99 -22.88 17.38
N THR A 310 -5.28 -23.16 17.21
CA THR A 310 -6.14 -23.72 18.26
C THR A 310 -6.77 -24.97 17.70
N VAL A 311 -6.22 -26.14 18.03
CA VAL A 311 -6.89 -27.27 18.70
C VAL A 311 -5.75 -28.20 19.17
N GLN A 312 -5.82 -28.55 20.45
CA GLN A 312 -5.01 -29.58 21.08
C GLN A 312 -5.32 -30.93 20.44
N GLU A 313 -4.31 -31.63 19.94
CA GLU A 313 -4.35 -33.09 19.87
C GLU A 313 -3.07 -33.61 20.50
N ASN A 314 -3.24 -34.28 21.64
CA ASN A 314 -2.22 -35.08 22.30
C ASN A 314 -1.91 -36.30 21.42
N PRO A 315 -0.64 -36.58 21.10
CA PRO A 315 -0.22 -37.93 20.81
C PRO A 315 0.20 -38.58 22.12
N SER A 316 -0.58 -39.58 22.53
CA SER A 316 -0.26 -40.53 23.58
C SER A 316 1.11 -41.19 23.39
N LEU A 317 1.74 -41.48 24.53
CA LEU A 317 2.82 -42.41 24.78
C LEU A 317 2.98 -43.53 23.73
N ASN A 318 4.18 -43.69 23.18
CA ASN A 318 5.09 -44.77 23.58
C ASN A 318 6.41 -44.74 22.79
N ASP A 319 7.43 -45.21 23.49
CA ASP A 319 8.62 -45.90 22.99
C ASP A 319 9.93 -45.15 22.65
N VAL A 320 10.81 -45.26 23.66
CA VAL A 320 12.21 -45.71 23.60
C VAL A 320 13.29 -44.63 23.44
N ASN A 321 13.74 -44.19 24.62
CA ASN A 321 15.12 -44.18 25.13
C ASN A 321 16.30 -43.74 24.25
N ASN A 322 17.15 -42.94 24.92
CA ASN A 322 18.62 -42.82 24.78
C ASN A 322 19.11 -42.01 23.56
N VAL A 323 20.00 -41.01 23.65
CA VAL A 323 21.04 -40.69 24.63
C VAL A 323 21.26 -39.17 24.65
N ARG A 324 21.43 -38.58 25.83
CA ARG A 324 22.08 -37.28 26.06
C ARG A 324 23.22 -37.51 27.05
N ARG A 325 24.29 -36.71 26.89
CA ARG A 325 25.41 -36.42 27.82
C ARG A 325 26.71 -37.14 27.49
N VAL A 326 27.70 -36.39 27.00
CA VAL A 326 28.69 -35.56 27.74
C VAL A 326 29.71 -36.46 28.40
N PHE A 327 30.94 -36.40 27.92
CA PHE A 327 32.13 -36.54 28.74
C PHE A 327 33.17 -35.53 28.26
N ASP A 328 33.51 -34.63 29.18
CA ASP A 328 34.78 -33.92 29.22
C ASP A 328 35.70 -34.69 30.19
N GLU A 329 36.99 -34.37 30.16
CA GLU A 329 38.07 -34.76 31.08
C GLU A 329 39.00 -35.96 30.74
N THR A 330 40.19 -35.57 30.27
CA THR A 330 41.55 -35.94 30.74
C THR A 330 41.95 -37.42 30.87
N ASN A 331 42.96 -37.86 30.11
CA ASN A 331 44.34 -38.09 30.57
C ASN A 331 45.21 -38.87 29.56
N VAL A 332 46.37 -38.29 29.27
CA VAL A 332 47.76 -38.83 29.21
C VAL A 332 48.05 -40.24 28.64
N VAL A 333 49.19 -40.29 27.93
CA VAL A 333 50.08 -41.44 27.59
C VAL A 333 49.60 -42.24 26.36
N HIS A 334 50.34 -42.43 25.26
CA HIS A 334 51.78 -42.53 25.00
C HIS A 334 52.11 -41.97 23.61
#